data_AF-A0A8U0MAF3-F1
#
_entry.id   AF-A0A8U0MAF3-F1
#
_cell.length_a   1.000
_cell.length_b   1.000
_cell.length_c   1.000
_cell.angle_alpha   90.00
_cell.angle_beta   90.00
_cell.angle_gamma   90.00
#
_symmetry.space_group_name_H-M   'P 1'
#
loop_
_entity.id
_entity.type
_entity.pdbx_description
1 polymer ?
#
loop_
_entity_poly.entity_id
_entity_poly.type
_entity_poly.pdbx_seq_one_letter_code
_entity_poly.pdbx_strand_id
1 'polypeptide(L)'
;MAATFAFAQTTAPDTTFRSTSYEQKRTLFESLPNTKKEIIFLGNSISDFGEWAELFDDPHVKNRGISGDLSFGVLARLGEVTASKPAKIFLLIGINDLADSAGKLDARYTNDGLHLVGAGYIQWVKALRELGHMK
;
A
#
# COMPACT_ATOMS: atom_id res chain seq x y z
N MET A 1 26.33 -17.98 11.22
CA MET A 1 25.32 -16.92 10.95
C MET A 1 24.82 -17.13 9.54
N ALA A 2 23.55 -17.46 9.34
CA ALA A 2 22.95 -17.56 8.02
C ALA A 2 22.41 -16.18 7.63
N ALA A 3 22.92 -15.59 6.56
CA ALA A 3 22.37 -14.37 5.99
C ALA A 3 21.06 -14.72 5.26
N THR A 4 19.95 -14.21 5.76
CA THR A 4 18.66 -14.29 5.07
C THR A 4 18.70 -13.29 3.92
N PHE A 5 18.82 -13.79 2.69
CA PHE A 5 18.69 -12.95 1.50
C PHE A 5 17.20 -12.67 1.28
N ALA A 6 16.78 -11.41 1.42
CA ALA A 6 15.49 -10.97 0.90
C ALA A 6 15.62 -10.90 -0.62
N PHE A 7 14.84 -11.72 -1.33
CA PHE A 7 14.71 -11.58 -2.78
C PHE A 7 13.90 -10.30 -3.07
N ALA A 8 14.52 -9.34 -3.73
CA ALA A 8 13.80 -8.22 -4.32
C ALA A 8 13.07 -8.70 -5.58
N GLN A 9 11.92 -8.09 -5.89
CA GLN A 9 11.18 -8.37 -7.11
C GLN A 9 12.06 -8.08 -8.34
N THR A 10 12.21 -9.07 -9.21
CA THR A 10 13.11 -9.03 -10.39
C THR A 10 12.46 -8.41 -11.62
N THR A 11 11.14 -8.21 -11.59
CA THR A 11 10.37 -7.58 -12.67
C THR A 11 10.01 -6.15 -12.31
N ALA A 12 10.18 -5.22 -13.27
CA ALA A 12 9.71 -3.86 -13.10
C ALA A 12 8.19 -3.88 -12.85
N PRO A 13 7.67 -3.14 -11.85
CA PRO A 13 6.25 -3.12 -11.57
C PRO A 13 5.51 -2.57 -12.80
N ASP A 14 4.44 -3.26 -13.21
CA ASP A 14 3.55 -2.78 -14.26
C ASP A 14 3.13 -1.35 -13.93
N THR A 15 3.34 -0.41 -14.85
CA THR A 15 3.08 1.03 -14.66
C THR A 15 1.75 1.48 -15.26
N THR A 16 0.99 0.59 -15.91
CA THR A 16 -0.27 0.90 -16.60
C THR A 16 -1.40 1.34 -15.67
N PHE A 17 -1.23 1.15 -14.36
CA PHE A 17 -2.15 1.57 -13.30
C PHE A 17 -2.05 3.05 -12.89
N ARG A 18 -1.04 3.78 -13.35
CA ARG A 18 -0.72 5.13 -12.85
C ARG A 18 -1.76 6.13 -13.32
N SER A 19 -2.81 6.30 -12.53
CA SER A 19 -3.77 7.37 -12.74
C SER A 19 -3.11 8.74 -12.54
N THR A 20 -3.70 9.79 -13.12
CA THR A 20 -3.27 11.17 -12.87
C THR A 20 -3.23 11.48 -11.36
N SER A 21 -4.22 10.98 -10.61
CA SER A 21 -4.31 11.16 -9.16
C SER A 21 -3.16 10.48 -8.42
N TYR A 22 -2.73 9.30 -8.87
CA TYR A 22 -1.56 8.63 -8.31
C TYR A 22 -0.30 9.47 -8.49
N GLU A 23 -0.05 9.97 -9.71
CA GLU A 23 1.13 10.79 -9.99
C GLU A 23 1.12 12.13 -9.25
N GLN A 24 -0.05 12.77 -9.12
CA GLN A 24 -0.21 14.00 -8.34
C GLN A 24 0.15 13.78 -6.87
N LYS A 25 -0.40 12.74 -6.23
CA LYS A 25 -0.09 12.47 -4.82
C LYS A 25 1.34 12.00 -4.60
N ARG A 26 1.86 11.12 -5.48
CA ARG A 26 3.25 10.66 -5.42
C ARG A 26 4.22 11.83 -5.47
N THR A 27 4.08 12.71 -6.47
CA THR A 27 4.98 13.86 -6.62
C THR A 27 4.82 14.89 -5.50
N LEU A 28 3.60 15.08 -4.99
CA LEU A 28 3.36 15.88 -3.79
C LEU A 28 4.15 15.31 -2.60
N PHE A 29 4.00 14.02 -2.29
CA PHE A 29 4.70 13.39 -1.17
C PHE A 29 6.22 13.46 -1.31
N GLU A 30 6.76 13.28 -2.52
CA GLU A 30 8.19 13.45 -2.81
C GLU A 30 8.70 14.88 -2.54
N SER A 31 7.83 15.88 -2.63
CA SER A 31 8.17 17.28 -2.35
C SER A 31 8.03 17.68 -0.87
N LEU A 32 7.28 16.91 -0.08
CA LEU A 32 7.05 17.22 1.32
C LEU A 32 8.33 16.94 2.13
N PRO A 33 8.65 17.77 3.14
CA PRO A 33 9.85 17.57 3.92
C PRO A 33 9.74 16.32 4.79
N ASN A 34 10.83 15.55 4.83
CA ASN A 34 10.99 14.48 5.81
C ASN A 34 11.17 15.08 7.22
N THR A 35 10.41 14.55 8.17
CA THR A 35 10.48 14.92 9.59
C THR A 35 10.94 13.73 10.44
N LYS A 36 11.42 13.99 11.65
CA LYS A 36 11.88 12.92 12.55
C LYS A 36 10.69 12.22 13.19
N LYS A 37 10.84 10.92 13.47
CA LYS A 37 9.87 10.09 14.20
C LYS A 37 8.49 9.99 13.54
N GLU A 38 8.44 10.09 12.21
CA GLU A 38 7.18 9.97 11.47
C GLU A 38 6.45 8.66 11.76
N ILE A 39 5.13 8.76 11.83
CA ILE A 39 4.21 7.63 11.92
C ILE A 39 3.40 7.64 10.62
N ILE A 40 3.65 6.68 9.74
CA ILE A 40 3.08 6.70 8.39
C ILE A 40 1.86 5.79 8.31
N PHE A 41 0.74 6.33 7.84
CA PHE A 41 -0.41 5.56 7.35
C PHE A 41 -0.27 5.38 5.84
N LEU A 42 0.10 4.18 5.40
CA LEU A 42 0.43 3.82 4.03
C LEU A 42 -0.68 2.95 3.44
N GLY A 43 -1.17 3.30 2.25
CA GLY A 43 -2.20 2.47 1.62
C GLY A 43 -2.91 3.09 0.44
N ASN A 44 -4.13 2.59 0.22
CA ASN A 44 -5.04 3.06 -0.83
C ASN A 44 -6.04 4.12 -0.31
N SER A 45 -7.22 4.21 -0.92
CA SER A 45 -8.29 5.16 -0.57
C SER A 45 -8.72 5.11 0.90
N ILE A 46 -8.69 3.93 1.53
CA ILE A 46 -9.08 3.79 2.94
C ILE A 46 -8.09 4.53 3.85
N SER A 47 -6.79 4.45 3.53
CA SER A 47 -5.77 5.26 4.20
C SER A 47 -5.81 6.72 3.73
N ASP A 48 -6.15 6.96 2.47
CA ASP A 48 -6.15 8.29 1.86
C ASP A 48 -7.14 9.25 2.52
N PHE A 49 -8.37 8.80 2.76
CA PHE A 49 -9.44 9.67 3.29
C PHE A 49 -9.37 9.96 4.80
N GLY A 50 -8.36 9.44 5.50
CA GLY A 50 -8.19 9.70 6.92
C GLY A 50 -7.38 10.97 7.20
N GLU A 51 -7.94 11.88 7.99
CA GLU A 51 -7.19 12.98 8.61
C GLU A 51 -6.46 12.48 9.87
N TRP A 52 -5.52 11.56 9.66
CA TRP A 52 -4.91 10.77 10.74
C TRP A 52 -4.20 11.62 11.80
N ALA A 53 -3.58 12.74 11.41
CA ALA A 53 -2.92 13.63 12.35
C ALA A 53 -3.91 14.29 13.31
N GLU A 54 -5.09 14.68 12.82
CA GLU A 54 -6.17 15.23 13.63
C GLU A 54 -6.81 14.15 14.50
N LEU A 55 -7.05 12.96 13.94
CA LEU A 55 -7.66 11.85 14.68
C LEU A 55 -6.84 11.41 15.90
N PHE A 56 -5.51 11.40 15.76
CA PHE A 56 -4.60 10.97 16.84
C PHE A 56 -4.01 12.13 17.65
N ASP A 57 -4.33 13.39 17.30
CA ASP A 57 -3.73 14.59 17.88
C ASP A 57 -2.18 14.50 17.95
N ASP A 58 -1.56 14.04 16.85
CA ASP A 58 -0.12 13.84 16.77
C ASP A 58 0.46 14.38 15.45
N PRO A 59 1.25 15.47 15.49
CA PRO A 59 1.83 16.07 14.28
C PRO A 59 2.89 15.20 13.59
N HIS A 60 3.36 14.12 14.24
CA HIS A 60 4.27 13.16 13.61
C HIS A 60 3.53 12.17 12.69
N VAL A 61 2.20 12.10 12.78
CA VAL A 61 1.39 11.25 11.91
C VAL A 61 1.32 11.85 10.51
N LYS A 62 1.65 11.03 9.51
CA LYS A 62 1.66 11.40 8.09
C LYS A 62 0.77 10.46 7.29
N ASN A 63 -0.15 11.04 6.54
CA ASN A 63 -0.93 10.31 5.55
C ASN A 63 -0.09 10.10 4.28
N ARG A 64 0.06 8.84 3.87
CA ARG A 64 0.68 8.40 2.60
C ARG A 64 -0.24 7.44 1.85
N GLY A 65 -1.55 7.57 2.07
CA GLY A 65 -2.61 6.93 1.29
C GLY A 65 -2.77 7.57 -0.08
N ILE A 66 -3.06 6.75 -1.09
CA ILE A 66 -3.39 7.22 -2.44
C ILE A 66 -4.62 6.45 -2.93
N SER A 67 -5.71 7.15 -3.23
CA SER A 67 -6.92 6.51 -3.76
C SER A 67 -6.64 5.70 -5.03
N GLY A 68 -7.11 4.45 -5.06
CA GLY A 68 -6.87 3.51 -6.15
C GLY A 68 -5.50 2.82 -6.15
N ASP A 69 -4.64 3.07 -5.15
CA ASP A 69 -3.31 2.47 -5.10
C ASP A 69 -3.38 0.93 -4.99
N LEU A 70 -2.38 0.29 -5.57
CA LEU A 70 -2.20 -1.16 -5.66
C LEU A 70 -0.95 -1.55 -4.89
N SER A 71 -0.80 -2.84 -4.58
CA SER A 71 0.37 -3.32 -3.83
C SER A 71 1.70 -2.97 -4.52
N PHE A 72 1.77 -3.08 -5.85
CA PHE A 72 2.95 -2.72 -6.62
C PHE A 72 3.15 -1.19 -6.72
N GLY A 73 2.09 -0.39 -6.58
CA GLY A 73 2.17 1.07 -6.58
C GLY A 73 2.81 1.57 -5.30
N VAL A 74 2.35 1.03 -4.16
CA VAL A 74 3.02 1.19 -2.86
C VAL A 74 4.48 0.76 -2.95
N LEU A 75 4.77 -0.41 -3.54
CA LEU A 75 6.14 -0.89 -3.73
C LEU A 75 7.00 0.10 -4.52
N ALA A 76 6.49 0.65 -5.62
CA ALA A 76 7.19 1.57 -6.50
C ALA A 76 7.56 2.91 -5.82
N ARG A 77 6.85 3.30 -4.75
CA ARG A 77 7.08 4.54 -4.01
C ARG A 77 7.65 4.33 -2.61
N LEU A 78 8.08 3.13 -2.26
CA LEU A 78 8.68 2.85 -0.94
C LEU A 78 9.94 3.69 -0.67
N GLY A 79 10.66 4.10 -1.71
CA GLY A 79 11.82 4.98 -1.56
C GLY A 79 11.47 6.31 -0.88
N GLU A 80 10.37 6.96 -1.27
CA GLU A 80 9.87 8.17 -0.61
C GLU A 80 9.42 7.89 0.82
N VAL A 81 8.54 6.88 0.98
CA VAL A 81 7.96 6.51 2.27
C VAL A 81 9.01 6.21 3.34
N THR A 82 10.13 5.59 2.94
CA THR A 82 11.18 5.17 3.88
C THR A 82 12.30 6.20 4.03
N ALA A 83 12.33 7.27 3.23
CA ALA A 83 13.40 8.26 3.23
C ALA A 83 13.57 8.97 4.59
N SER A 84 12.47 9.20 5.32
CA SER A 84 12.49 9.82 6.65
C SER A 84 12.94 8.89 7.78
N LYS A 85 13.10 7.58 7.51
CA LYS A 85 13.29 6.52 8.51
C LYS A 85 12.20 6.60 9.59
N PRO A 86 10.92 6.37 9.21
CA PRO A 86 9.79 6.54 10.10
C PRO A 86 9.90 5.63 11.33
N ALA A 87 9.34 6.09 12.45
CA ALA A 87 9.27 5.30 13.67
C ALA A 87 8.31 4.11 13.53
N LYS A 88 7.22 4.30 12.77
CA LYS A 88 6.18 3.28 12.52
C LYS A 88 5.58 3.45 11.13
N ILE A 89 5.19 2.33 10.52
CA ILE A 89 4.37 2.30 9.30
C ILE A 89 3.17 1.39 9.59
N PHE A 90 1.97 1.90 9.38
CA PHE A 90 0.72 1.15 9.33
C PHE A 90 0.34 0.96 7.87
N LEU A 91 0.35 -0.29 7.40
CA LEU A 91 0.07 -0.63 5.99
C LEU A 91 -1.34 -1.22 5.86
N LEU A 92 -2.15 -0.63 4.98
CA LEU A 92 -3.44 -1.17 4.53
C LEU A 92 -3.54 -1.08 3.00
N ILE A 93 -3.37 -2.21 2.32
CA ILE A 93 -3.37 -2.30 0.86
C ILE A 93 -3.96 -3.64 0.41
N GLY A 94 -4.19 -3.81 -0.90
CA GLY A 94 -4.52 -5.10 -1.49
C GLY A 94 -5.93 -5.22 -2.06
N ILE A 95 -6.89 -4.42 -1.60
CA ILE A 95 -8.28 -4.55 -2.04
C ILE A 95 -8.44 -4.27 -3.55
N ASN A 96 -7.66 -3.31 -4.07
CA ASN A 96 -7.68 -2.93 -5.48
C ASN A 96 -6.98 -3.97 -6.35
N ASP A 97 -6.02 -4.73 -5.80
CA ASP A 97 -5.34 -5.81 -6.52
C ASP A 97 -6.28 -6.98 -6.83
N LEU A 98 -7.39 -7.06 -6.10
CA LEU A 98 -8.45 -8.05 -6.25
C LEU A 98 -9.71 -7.47 -6.90
N ALA A 99 -9.62 -6.30 -7.54
CA ALA A 99 -10.74 -5.67 -8.21
C ALA A 99 -11.03 -6.29 -9.58
N ASP A 100 -12.29 -6.19 -10.01
CA ASP A 100 -12.76 -6.53 -11.34
C ASP A 100 -12.50 -5.40 -12.37
N SER A 101 -12.89 -5.62 -13.62
CA SER A 101 -12.72 -4.63 -14.69
C SER A 101 -13.53 -3.34 -14.50
N ALA A 102 -14.48 -3.32 -13.56
CA ALA A 102 -15.25 -2.14 -13.19
C ALA A 102 -14.67 -1.42 -11.96
N GLY A 103 -13.53 -1.88 -11.43
CA GLY A 103 -12.87 -1.30 -10.26
C GLY A 103 -13.56 -1.62 -8.94
N LYS A 104 -14.46 -2.61 -8.91
CA LYS A 104 -15.09 -3.11 -7.69
C LYS A 104 -14.37 -4.34 -7.19
N LEU A 105 -14.44 -4.61 -5.90
CA LEU A 105 -13.93 -5.88 -5.37
C LEU A 105 -14.61 -7.05 -6.09
N ASP A 106 -13.82 -7.93 -6.69
CA ASP A 106 -14.35 -9.04 -7.50
C ASP A 106 -15.29 -9.92 -6.67
N ALA A 107 -16.48 -10.20 -7.22
CA ALA A 107 -17.54 -10.95 -6.54
C ALA A 107 -17.10 -12.34 -6.06
N ARG A 108 -16.02 -12.91 -6.60
CA ARG A 108 -15.42 -14.17 -6.11
C ARG A 108 -14.78 -14.03 -4.73
N TYR A 109 -14.42 -12.81 -4.33
CA TYR A 109 -13.64 -12.51 -3.13
C TYR A 109 -14.43 -11.73 -2.09
N THR A 110 -15.72 -11.50 -2.30
CA THR A 110 -16.58 -10.74 -1.38
C THR A 110 -18.02 -11.24 -1.40
N ASN A 111 -18.74 -11.04 -0.31
CA ASN A 111 -20.19 -11.27 -0.21
C ASN A 111 -21.01 -9.98 -0.23
N ASP A 112 -20.39 -8.82 -0.02
CA ASP A 112 -21.05 -7.52 0.12
C ASP A 112 -20.45 -6.42 -0.76
N GLY A 113 -19.38 -6.72 -1.51
CA GLY A 113 -18.68 -5.76 -2.36
C GLY A 113 -17.64 -4.92 -1.62
N LEU A 114 -17.44 -5.14 -0.32
CA LEU A 114 -16.55 -4.34 0.54
C LEU A 114 -15.53 -5.19 1.29
N HIS A 115 -15.96 -6.28 1.91
CA HIS A 115 -15.12 -7.11 2.75
C HIS A 115 -14.62 -8.35 2.02
N LEU A 116 -13.35 -8.71 2.27
CA LEU A 116 -12.79 -9.95 1.78
C LEU A 116 -13.40 -11.15 2.52
N VAL A 117 -13.81 -12.16 1.77
CA VAL A 117 -14.10 -13.49 2.31
C VAL A 117 -12.87 -14.39 2.22
N GLY A 118 -12.95 -15.60 2.79
CA GLY A 118 -11.84 -16.56 2.82
C GLY A 118 -11.16 -16.80 1.47
N ALA A 119 -11.92 -16.82 0.37
CA ALA A 119 -11.38 -16.95 -0.98
C ALA A 119 -10.41 -15.82 -1.37
N GLY A 120 -10.68 -14.58 -0.96
CA GLY A 120 -9.79 -13.45 -1.17
C GLY A 120 -8.49 -13.57 -0.37
N TYR A 121 -8.57 -14.01 0.89
CA TYR A 121 -7.38 -14.29 1.69
C TYR A 121 -6.52 -15.42 1.12
N ILE A 122 -7.14 -16.43 0.50
CA ILE A 122 -6.40 -17.51 -0.17
C ILE A 122 -5.57 -16.96 -1.34
N GLN A 123 -6.05 -15.95 -2.08
CA GLN A 123 -5.24 -15.31 -3.12
C GLN A 123 -4.00 -14.62 -2.53
N TRP A 124 -4.15 -13.94 -1.39
CA TRP A 124 -3.01 -13.35 -0.69
C TRP A 124 -2.01 -14.39 -0.20
N VAL A 125 -2.49 -15.48 0.40
CA VAL A 125 -1.63 -16.60 0.83
C VAL A 125 -0.86 -17.17 -0.36
N LYS A 126 -1.53 -17.36 -1.50
CA LYS A 126 -0.89 -17.85 -2.73
C LYS A 126 0.21 -16.88 -3.20
N ALA A 127 -0.10 -15.59 -3.32
CA ALA A 127 0.87 -14.57 -3.74
C ALA A 127 2.09 -14.52 -2.80
N LEU A 128 1.87 -14.53 -1.48
CA LEU A 128 2.94 -14.50 -0.49
C LEU A 128 3.81 -15.77 -0.52
N ARG A 129 3.21 -16.94 -0.78
CA ARG A 129 3.96 -18.20 -0.98
C ARG A 129 4.80 -18.17 -2.26
N GLU A 130 4.23 -17.70 -3.36
CA GLU A 130 4.93 -17.57 -4.65
C GLU A 130 6.13 -16.61 -4.55
N LEU A 131 6.00 -15.55 -3.75
CA LEU A 131 7.08 -14.60 -3.46
C LEU A 131 8.05 -15.09 -2.37
N GLY A 132 7.82 -16.26 -1.76
CA GLY A 132 8.69 -16.81 -0.71
C GLY A 132 8.60 -16.09 0.64
N HIS A 133 7.54 -15.33 0.88
CA HIS A 133 7.30 -14.56 2.12
C HIS A 133 6.37 -15.27 3.10
N MET A 134 5.84 -16.45 2.75
CA MET A 134 5.02 -17.30 3.61
C MET A 134 5.35 -18.76 3.35
N LYS A 135 5.56 -19.53 4.43
CA LYS A 135 5.82 -20.98 4.36
C LYS A 135 4.53 -21.79 4.33
#